data_AF-A0A223SCH6-F1
#
_entry.id   AF-A0A223SCH6-F1
#
_cell.length_a   1.000
_cell.length_b   1.000
_cell.length_c   1.000
_cell.angle_alpha   90.00
_cell.angle_beta   90.00
_cell.angle_gamma   90.00
#
_symmetry.space_group_name_H-M   'P 1'
#
loop_
_entity.id
_entity.type
_entity.pdbx_description
1 polymer ?
#
loop_
_entity_poly.entity_id
_entity_poly.type
_entity_poly.pdbx_seq_one_letter_code
_entity_poly.pdbx_strand_id
1 'polypeptide(L)' 'MGNIENEFENAKGKAKETAGKAMGDSELETEGKLDQAKAGIEDAAEDVKEKAGETAEKIKNVFKR' A
#
# COMPACT_ATOMS: atom_id res chain seq x y z
N MET A 1 -17.02 -7.41 -1.83
CA MET A 1 -16.12 -8.05 -2.80
C MET A 1 -14.79 -7.31 -2.68
N GLY A 2 -14.03 -7.56 -1.60
CA GLY A 2 -12.89 -6.69 -1.23
C GLY A 2 -11.71 -7.42 -0.59
N ASN A 3 -11.92 -8.62 -0.06
CA ASN A 3 -10.83 -9.40 0.54
C ASN A 3 -10.16 -10.33 -0.49
N ILE A 4 -10.90 -10.82 -1.47
CA ILE A 4 -10.39 -11.73 -2.50
C ILE A 4 -9.42 -11.02 -3.45
N GLU A 5 -9.68 -9.76 -3.82
CA GLU A 5 -8.76 -8.98 -4.65
C GLU A 5 -7.44 -8.72 -3.94
N ASN A 6 -7.48 -8.29 -2.67
CA ASN A 6 -6.25 -8.07 -1.89
C ASN A 6 -5.43 -9.34 -1.70
N GLU A 7 -6.08 -10.48 -1.40
CA GLU A 7 -5.38 -11.78 -1.32
C GLU A 7 -4.82 -12.22 -2.67
N PHE A 8 -5.55 -11.98 -3.76
CA PHE A 8 -5.12 -12.34 -5.10
C PHE A 8 -3.93 -11.49 -5.56
N GLU A 9 -3.94 -10.18 -5.31
CA GLU A 9 -2.83 -9.29 -5.63
C GLU A 9 -1.58 -9.64 -4.81
N ASN A 10 -1.75 -9.97 -3.53
CA ASN A 10 -0.65 -10.40 -2.67
C ASN A 10 -0.07 -11.75 -3.11
N ALA A 11 -0.92 -12.71 -3.50
CA ALA A 11 -0.49 -13.99 -4.07
C ALA A 11 0.23 -13.81 -5.41
N LYS A 12 -0.26 -12.91 -6.28
CA LYS A 12 0.35 -12.58 -7.57
C LYS A 12 1.71 -11.90 -7.39
N GLY A 13 1.86 -11.00 -6.42
CA GLY A 13 3.13 -10.36 -6.08
C GLY A 13 4.18 -11.38 -5.61
N LYS A 14 3.79 -12.27 -4.68
CA LYS A 14 4.68 -13.37 -4.22
C LYS A 14 5.04 -14.33 -5.35
N ALA A 15 4.10 -14.61 -6.25
CA ALA A 15 4.36 -15.45 -7.42
C ALA A 15 5.35 -14.79 -8.38
N LYS A 16 5.21 -13.48 -8.67
CA LYS A 16 6.18 -12.71 -9.47
C LYS A 16 7.57 -12.70 -8.84
N GLU A 17 7.68 -12.46 -7.53
CA GLU A 17 8.97 -12.52 -6.83
C GLU A 17 9.62 -13.91 -6.90
N THR A 18 8.82 -14.97 -6.70
CA THR A 18 9.33 -16.35 -6.71
C THR A 18 9.74 -16.76 -8.12
N ALA A 19 8.94 -16.42 -9.13
CA ALA A 19 9.24 -16.67 -10.53
C ALA A 19 10.46 -15.87 -11.00
N GLY A 20 10.59 -14.60 -10.61
CA GLY A 20 11.75 -13.76 -10.89
C GLY A 20 13.03 -14.33 -10.29
N LYS A 21 13.01 -14.73 -9.02
CA LYS A 21 14.13 -15.43 -8.37
C LYS A 21 14.51 -16.72 -9.06
N ALA A 22 13.52 -17.52 -9.46
CA ALA A 22 13.75 -18.82 -10.08
C ALA A 22 14.28 -18.72 -11.51
N MET A 23 13.85 -17.71 -12.28
CA MET A 23 14.30 -17.49 -13.65
C MET A 23 15.54 -16.57 -13.74
N GLY A 24 15.97 -15.96 -12.63
CA GLY A 24 17.03 -14.95 -12.62
C GLY A 24 16.60 -13.61 -13.25
N ASP A 25 15.30 -13.37 -13.33
CA ASP A 25 14.72 -12.18 -13.93
C ASP A 25 14.58 -11.08 -12.88
N SER A 26 15.55 -10.16 -12.88
CA SER A 26 15.61 -9.05 -11.93
C SER A 26 14.47 -8.06 -12.10
N GLU A 27 13.82 -8.03 -13.28
CA GLU A 27 12.72 -7.11 -13.55
C GLU A 27 11.45 -7.56 -12.80
N LEU A 28 11.11 -8.85 -12.87
CA LEU A 28 9.99 -9.43 -12.11
C LEU A 28 10.17 -9.37 -10.59
N GLU A 29 11.40 -9.55 -10.09
CA GLU A 29 11.69 -9.40 -8.66
C GLU A 29 11.58 -7.93 -8.20
N THR A 30 11.98 -7.00 -9.07
CA THR A 30 11.96 -5.56 -8.77
C THR A 30 10.55 -5.00 -8.83
N GLU A 31 9.73 -5.41 -9.80
CA GLU A 31 8.31 -5.04 -9.86
C GLU A 31 7.57 -5.46 -8.59
N GLY A 32 7.72 -6.72 -8.17
CA GLY A 32 7.02 -7.23 -6.97
C GLY A 32 7.40 -6.46 -5.70
N LYS A 33 8.69 -6.13 -5.52
CA LYS A 33 9.16 -5.32 -4.38
C LYS A 33 8.74 -3.86 -4.48
N LEU A 34 8.71 -3.28 -5.68
CA LEU A 34 8.26 -1.91 -5.91
C LEU A 34 6.77 -1.75 -5.63
N ASP A 35 5.94 -2.71 -6.05
CA ASP A 35 4.50 -2.70 -5.75
C ASP A 35 4.26 -2.80 -4.24
N GLN A 36 4.98 -3.67 -3.53
CA GLN A 36 4.88 -3.74 -2.06
C GLN A 36 5.37 -2.47 -1.36
N ALA A 37 6.46 -1.86 -1.85
CA ALA A 37 6.97 -0.62 -1.29
C ALA A 37 6.01 0.55 -1.53
N LYS A 38 5.42 0.64 -2.73
CA LYS A 38 4.39 1.64 -3.06
C LYS A 38 3.17 1.49 -2.18
N ALA A 39 2.63 0.28 -2.04
CA ALA A 39 1.51 0.00 -1.16
C ALA A 39 1.80 0.44 0.28
N GLY A 40 2.95 0.06 0.84
CA GLY A 40 3.33 0.48 2.20
C GLY A 40 3.50 1.99 2.37
N ILE A 41 3.95 2.70 1.33
CA ILE A 41 4.05 4.17 1.34
C ILE A 41 2.66 4.81 1.22
N GLU A 42 1.78 4.28 0.36
CA GLU A 42 0.41 4.76 0.21
C GLU A 42 -0.39 4.55 1.49
N ASP A 43 -0.33 3.38 2.10
CA ASP A 43 -0.93 3.10 3.42
C ASP A 43 -0.43 4.11 4.47
N ALA A 44 0.89 4.29 4.61
CA ALA A 44 1.44 5.22 5.59
C ALA A 44 1.05 6.68 5.32
N ALA A 45 0.98 7.09 4.05
CA ALA A 45 0.55 8.42 3.66
C ALA A 45 -0.95 8.65 3.91
N GLU A 46 -1.78 7.63 3.66
CA GLU A 46 -3.21 7.66 3.90
C GLU A 46 -3.51 7.73 5.41
N ASP A 47 -2.81 6.94 6.24
CA ASP A 47 -2.91 6.96 7.70
C ASP A 47 -2.54 8.33 8.29
N VAL A 48 -1.47 8.96 7.76
CA VAL A 48 -1.05 10.31 8.17
C VAL A 48 -2.07 11.36 7.72
N LYS A 49 -2.58 11.25 6.49
CA LYS A 49 -3.57 12.18 5.94
C LYS A 49 -4.90 12.08 6.68
N GLU A 50 -5.33 10.88 7.05
CA GLU A 50 -6.54 10.64 7.84
C GLU A 50 -6.39 11.25 9.23
N LYS A 51 -5.29 10.95 9.95
CA LYS A 51 -5.03 11.50 11.29
C LYS A 51 -4.90 13.03 11.28
N ALA A 52 -4.25 13.58 10.26
CA ALA A 52 -4.15 15.02 10.08
C ALA A 52 -5.51 15.66 9.74
N GLY A 53 -6.31 15.02 8.88
CA GLY A 53 -7.66 15.42 8.52
C GLY A 53 -8.59 15.45 9.73
N GLU A 54 -8.64 14.37 10.51
CA GLU A 54 -9.43 14.27 11.73
C GLU A 54 -9.05 15.33 12.76
N THR A 55 -7.75 15.56 12.94
CA THR A 55 -7.24 16.54 13.90
C THR A 55 -7.56 17.96 13.44
N ALA A 56 -7.37 18.26 12.15
CA ALA A 56 -7.72 19.54 11.56
C ALA A 56 -9.23 19.82 11.63
N GLU A 57 -10.08 18.82 11.38
CA GLU A 57 -11.54 18.95 11.51
C GLU A 57 -11.98 19.18 12.96
N LYS A 58 -11.39 18.46 13.93
CA LYS A 58 -11.66 18.69 15.36
C LYS A 58 -11.26 20.11 15.78
N ILE A 59 -10.09 20.58 15.38
CA ILE A 59 -9.62 21.94 15.66
C ILE A 59 -10.54 22.98 15.01
N LYS A 60 -10.94 22.77 13.75
CA LYS A 60 -11.84 23.67 13.02
C LYS A 60 -13.23 23.76 13.67
N ASN A 61 -13.77 22.65 14.19
CA ASN A 61 -15.04 22.65 14.92
C ASN A 61 -14.95 23.37 16.27
N VAL A 62 -13.81 23.26 16.98
CA VAL A 62 -13.58 23.98 18.25
C VAL A 62 -13.42 25.48 18.01
N PHE A 63 -12.71 25.87 16.93
CA PHE A 63 -12.47 27.28 16.61
C PHE A 63 -13.67 28.00 15.95
N LYS A 64 -14.63 27.24 15.41
CA LYS A 64 -15.84 27.78 14.77
C LYS A 64 -17.06 27.82 15.71
N ARG A 65 -16.89 27.52 16.99
CA ARG A 65 -17.93 27.65 18.02
C ARG A 65 -18.13 29.09 18.47
#